data_AF-A0A6P5ECF4-F1
#
_entry.id   AF-A0A6P5ECF4-F1
#
_cell.length_a   1.000
_cell.length_b   1.000
_cell.length_c   1.000
_cell.angle_alpha   90.00
_cell.angle_beta   90.00
_cell.angle_gamma   90.00
#
_symmetry.space_group_name_H-M   'P 1'
#
loop_
_entity.id
_entity.type
_entity.pdbx_description
1 polymer ?
#
loop_
_entity_poly.entity_id
_entity_poly.type
_entity_poly.pdbx_seq_one_letter_code
_entity_poly.pdbx_strand_id
1 'polypeptide(L)'
;MSLLMTPKPSGQYMNYVQSLPSPCIDHFDQSWYDTSESQYLTVLIVFHLTGTGLEKETIAGYTNKASKHCDKVKYEGEFSVPSTFGEVGAVVVENEHLKEMYLHNIVLTPAGDNATSLTIDCRSWVHSKFDNPEKRVFFTSKSYLPSQTPSGLERFRKKELANIRGDGTGERKPFERIYDYDTYNDLGDPDKSEDLARPVLGGSKEFPYPRRCRTGRPRTKKDPLSEERSSS
;
A
#
# COMPACT_ATOMS: atom_id res chain seq x y z
N MET A 1 9.39 18.21 6.30
CA MET A 1 8.68 17.22 5.44
C MET A 1 7.19 17.30 5.72
N SER A 2 6.35 17.22 4.68
CA SER A 2 4.90 17.26 4.75
C SER A 2 4.30 16.04 4.04
N LEU A 3 3.38 15.33 4.69
CA LEU A 3 2.60 14.22 4.14
C LEU A 3 1.13 14.63 4.04
N LEU A 4 0.47 14.43 2.89
CA LEU A 4 -0.99 14.61 2.78
C LEU A 4 -1.69 13.26 2.70
N MET A 5 -2.73 13.06 3.51
CA MET A 5 -3.33 11.76 3.78
C MET A 5 -4.84 11.84 3.96
N THR A 6 -5.58 10.76 3.72
CA THR A 6 -7.02 10.70 4.02
C THR A 6 -7.33 9.46 4.87
N PRO A 7 -8.04 9.59 6.02
CA PRO A 7 -8.43 8.44 6.84
C PRO A 7 -9.55 7.63 6.17
N LYS A 8 -9.62 6.33 6.48
CA LYS A 8 -10.69 5.46 5.98
C LYS A 8 -12.06 5.90 6.55
N PRO A 9 -13.12 6.03 5.73
CA PRO A 9 -14.48 6.20 6.22
C PRO A 9 -14.92 4.95 7.00
N SER A 10 -15.66 5.13 8.09
CA SER A 10 -16.32 4.04 8.79
C SER A 10 -17.48 3.48 7.95
N GLY A 11 -17.24 2.35 7.29
CA GLY A 11 -18.24 1.34 6.91
C GLY A 11 -19.27 1.69 5.84
N GLN A 12 -19.03 1.26 4.59
CA GLN A 12 -19.92 0.39 3.80
C GLN A 12 -19.27 0.11 2.42
N TYR A 13 -19.56 -1.08 1.88
CA TYR A 13 -19.02 -1.60 0.62
C TYR A 13 -19.51 -0.83 -0.62
N MET A 14 -18.74 -1.00 -1.71
CA MET A 14 -18.77 -0.35 -3.02
C MET A 14 -20.14 -0.15 -3.68
N ASN A 15 -20.33 1.05 -4.24
CA ASN A 15 -21.00 1.23 -5.53
C ASN A 15 -20.24 2.30 -6.32
N TYR A 16 -19.91 2.00 -7.58
CA TYR A 16 -19.18 2.89 -8.48
C TYR A 16 -20.10 4.02 -8.95
N VAL A 17 -19.76 5.28 -8.66
CA VAL A 17 -20.33 6.45 -9.35
C VAL A 17 -19.25 7.53 -9.46
N GLN A 18 -18.92 7.91 -10.69
CA GLN A 18 -18.19 9.13 -11.01
C GLN A 18 -18.95 10.33 -10.43
N SER A 19 -18.36 11.10 -9.52
CA SER A 19 -18.92 12.40 -9.13
C SER A 19 -17.85 13.46 -8.88
N LEU A 20 -18.14 14.61 -9.47
CA LEU A 20 -17.48 15.92 -9.36
C LEU A 20 -17.54 16.46 -7.91
N PRO A 21 -16.89 17.60 -7.59
CA PRO A 21 -16.47 17.93 -6.23
C PRO A 21 -17.66 18.35 -5.36
N SER A 22 -17.85 17.71 -4.22
CA SER A 22 -18.81 18.17 -3.22
C SER A 22 -18.24 19.35 -2.43
N PRO A 23 -19.00 20.45 -2.27
CA PRO A 23 -18.57 21.63 -1.54
C PRO A 23 -18.57 21.36 -0.03
N CYS A 24 -17.63 21.98 0.69
CA CYS A 24 -17.53 21.95 2.13
C CYS A 24 -18.86 22.37 2.78
N ILE A 25 -19.50 21.46 3.51
CA ILE A 25 -20.55 21.82 4.47
C ILE A 25 -19.90 21.83 5.84
N ASP A 26 -19.73 23.03 6.38
CA ASP A 26 -19.23 23.28 7.73
C ASP A 26 -20.33 22.99 8.75
N HIS A 27 -20.12 21.94 9.56
CA HIS A 27 -20.53 21.77 10.96
C HIS A 27 -20.74 20.27 11.23
N PHE A 28 -19.69 19.61 11.72
CA PHE A 28 -19.88 18.39 12.48
C PHE A 28 -19.00 18.45 13.73
N ASP A 29 -19.66 18.23 14.86
CA ASP A 29 -19.19 18.36 16.23
C ASP A 29 -17.90 17.55 16.48
N GLN A 30 -16.92 18.18 17.11
CA GLN A 30 -15.55 17.67 17.32
C GLN A 30 -15.41 16.86 18.63
N SER A 31 -16.49 16.36 19.22
CA SER A 31 -16.45 15.86 20.61
C SER A 31 -16.10 14.36 20.81
N TRP A 32 -15.66 13.60 19.79
CA TRP A 32 -15.49 12.13 19.93
C TRP A 32 -14.21 11.51 19.33
N TYR A 33 -13.12 12.26 19.18
CA TYR A 33 -11.82 11.65 18.87
C TYR A 33 -10.89 11.76 20.07
N ASP A 34 -10.60 10.61 20.66
CA ASP A 34 -9.64 10.36 21.72
C ASP A 34 -8.28 11.04 21.42
N THR A 35 -7.90 11.98 22.26
CA THR A 35 -6.65 12.76 22.20
C THR A 35 -5.50 12.08 22.96
N SER A 36 -5.65 10.83 23.41
CA SER A 36 -4.67 10.17 24.28
C SER A 36 -3.63 9.28 23.58
N GLU A 37 -3.82 8.92 22.31
CA GLU A 37 -2.81 8.17 21.55
C GLU A 37 -2.01 9.09 20.64
N SER A 38 -0.70 9.17 20.87
CA SER A 38 0.25 9.85 19.99
C SER A 38 0.20 9.25 18.58
N GLN A 39 -0.49 9.95 17.68
CA GLN A 39 -0.73 9.56 16.30
C GLN A 39 0.39 10.08 15.39
N TYR A 40 1.53 9.38 15.37
CA TYR A 40 2.67 9.73 14.52
C TYR A 40 2.82 8.78 13.32
N LEU A 41 3.55 9.21 12.30
CA LEU A 41 4.05 8.31 11.26
C LEU A 41 5.56 8.27 11.32
N THR A 42 6.08 7.05 11.30
CA THR A 42 7.51 6.81 11.22
C THR A 42 7.89 6.75 9.73
N VAL A 43 8.79 7.65 9.35
CA VAL A 43 9.26 7.77 7.98
C VAL A 43 10.76 7.52 7.98
N LEU A 44 11.22 6.54 7.23
CA LEU A 44 12.63 6.28 7.00
C LEU A 44 12.98 6.72 5.58
N ILE A 45 13.94 7.63 5.41
CA ILE A 45 14.30 8.12 4.08
C ILE A 45 15.48 7.33 3.52
N VAL A 46 15.36 6.94 2.26
CA VAL A 46 16.33 6.14 1.51
C VAL A 46 16.90 6.96 0.35
N PHE A 47 18.22 6.98 0.23
CA PHE A 47 18.93 7.82 -0.74
C PHE A 47 19.69 6.99 -1.77
N HIS A 48 19.98 7.62 -2.91
CA HIS A 48 20.98 7.16 -3.86
C HIS A 48 22.35 7.11 -3.19
N LEU A 49 23.09 6.05 -3.48
CA LEU A 49 24.49 5.95 -3.07
C LEU A 49 25.35 6.73 -4.04
N THR A 50 26.31 7.48 -3.50
CA THR A 50 27.34 8.13 -4.29
C THR A 50 28.71 7.73 -3.73
N GLY A 51 29.49 7.00 -4.53
CA GLY A 51 30.92 6.79 -4.33
C GLY A 51 31.36 5.39 -3.89
N THR A 52 30.78 4.84 -2.82
CA THR A 52 31.33 3.61 -2.18
C THR A 52 30.57 2.31 -2.50
N GLY A 53 29.39 2.41 -3.13
CA GLY A 53 28.53 1.25 -3.45
C GLY A 53 27.85 0.58 -2.25
N LEU A 54 28.13 1.01 -1.01
CA LEU A 54 27.54 0.48 0.23
C LEU A 54 26.27 1.25 0.62
N GLU A 55 25.20 0.53 0.96
CA GLU A 55 23.94 1.10 1.43
C GLU A 55 24.16 1.97 2.69
N LYS A 56 23.72 3.23 2.67
CA LYS A 56 23.73 4.09 3.85
C LYS A 56 22.60 3.69 4.80
N GLU A 57 22.82 3.89 6.09
CA GLU A 57 21.74 3.75 7.08
C GLU A 57 20.56 4.65 6.72
N THR A 58 19.35 4.21 7.03
CA THR A 58 18.16 5.03 6.81
C THR A 58 18.03 6.07 7.92
N ILE A 59 17.65 7.31 7.59
CA ILE A 59 17.37 8.34 8.59
C ILE A 59 15.89 8.26 8.95
N ALA A 60 15.61 8.11 10.25
CA ALA A 60 14.27 8.17 10.78
C ALA A 60 13.84 9.62 11.01
N GLY A 61 12.67 9.95 10.48
CA GLY A 61 11.91 11.15 10.80
C GLY A 61 10.56 10.75 11.40
N TYR A 62 10.12 11.52 12.38
CA TYR A 62 8.79 11.36 12.98
C TYR A 62 7.93 12.53 12.54
N THR A 63 6.72 12.24 12.10
CA THR A 63 5.77 13.28 11.71
C THR A 63 4.56 13.25 12.62
N ASN A 64 4.08 14.44 12.95
CA ASN A 64 2.88 14.64 13.76
C ASN A 64 1.80 15.29 12.91
N LYS A 65 0.54 15.02 13.23
CA LYS A 65 -0.60 15.68 12.58
C LYS A 65 -0.49 17.20 12.77
N ALA A 66 -0.36 17.93 11.67
CA ALA A 66 -0.20 19.38 11.66
C ALA A 66 -1.52 20.09 11.36
N SER A 67 -2.31 19.58 10.41
CA SER A 67 -3.61 20.17 10.06
C SER A 67 -4.56 19.14 9.46
N LYS A 68 -5.85 19.47 9.42
CA LYS A 68 -6.89 18.71 8.72
C LYS A 68 -7.77 19.68 7.96
N HIS A 69 -8.02 19.41 6.69
CA HIS A 69 -8.92 20.14 5.82
C HIS A 69 -9.78 19.14 5.04
N CYS A 70 -11.10 19.18 5.26
CA CYS A 70 -12.05 18.18 4.77
C CYS A 70 -11.65 16.75 5.21
N ASP A 71 -11.53 15.84 4.26
CA ASP A 71 -11.06 14.48 4.39
C ASP A 71 -9.53 14.36 4.37
N LYS A 72 -8.80 15.45 4.09
CA LYS A 72 -7.33 15.47 4.04
C LYS A 72 -6.72 15.87 5.37
N VAL A 73 -5.72 15.12 5.81
CA VAL A 73 -4.91 15.33 7.00
C VAL A 73 -3.47 15.54 6.54
N LYS A 74 -2.84 16.60 7.04
CA LYS A 74 -1.43 16.89 6.81
C LYS A 74 -0.62 16.48 8.03
N TYR A 75 0.43 15.69 7.83
CA TYR A 75 1.42 15.38 8.86
C TYR A 75 2.73 16.08 8.52
N GLU A 76 3.37 16.69 9.51
CA GLU A 76 4.63 17.40 9.34
C GLU A 76 5.66 16.96 10.36
N GLY A 77 6.92 16.99 9.95
CA GLY A 77 8.07 16.69 10.80
C GLY A 77 9.36 17.20 10.19
N GLU A 78 10.36 17.35 11.04
CA GLU A 78 11.71 17.80 10.68
C GLU A 78 12.73 16.74 11.08
N PHE A 79 13.78 16.62 10.29
CA PHE A 79 14.89 15.72 10.55
C PHE A 79 16.15 16.29 9.88
N SER A 80 17.31 15.92 10.41
CA SER A 80 18.60 16.36 9.91
C SER A 80 19.24 15.28 9.06
N VAL A 81 19.73 15.67 7.89
CA VAL A 81 20.43 14.78 6.96
C VAL A 81 21.87 15.26 6.80
N PRO A 82 22.88 14.38 6.93
CA PRO A 82 24.27 14.75 6.66
C PRO A 82 24.43 15.29 5.24
N SER A 83 25.31 16.28 5.03
CA SER A 83 25.59 16.81 3.69
C SER A 83 26.12 15.75 2.71
N THR A 84 26.70 14.67 3.24
CA THR A 84 27.23 13.54 2.48
C THR A 84 26.17 12.54 2.04
N PHE A 85 24.89 12.69 2.40
CA PHE A 85 23.88 11.63 2.25
C PHE A 85 23.43 11.38 0.80
N GLY A 86 23.56 12.37 -0.09
CA GLY A 86 23.26 12.24 -1.52
C GLY A 86 21.82 12.62 -1.85
N GLU A 87 21.33 12.14 -3.00
CA GLU A 87 19.97 12.42 -3.49
C GLU A 87 18.95 11.42 -2.95
N VAL A 88 17.74 11.86 -2.56
CA VAL A 88 16.67 10.94 -2.10
C VAL A 88 16.19 10.08 -3.27
N GLY A 89 16.16 8.76 -3.08
CA GLY A 89 15.68 7.80 -4.08
C GLY A 89 14.34 7.15 -3.72
N ALA A 90 14.07 6.98 -2.43
CA ALA A 90 12.82 6.43 -1.92
C ALA A 90 12.54 6.87 -0.47
N VAL A 91 11.32 6.64 -0.01
CA VAL A 91 10.90 6.84 1.36
C VAL A 91 10.14 5.60 1.82
N VAL A 92 10.51 5.10 2.99
CA VAL A 92 9.83 3.99 3.67
C VAL A 92 8.93 4.58 4.75
N VAL A 93 7.69 4.11 4.80
CA VAL A 93 6.64 4.59 5.69
C VAL A 93 6.13 3.44 6.53
N GLU A 94 6.01 3.67 7.82
CA GLU A 94 5.36 2.79 8.78
C GLU A 94 4.19 3.55 9.41
N ASN A 95 3.01 2.94 9.31
CA ASN A 95 1.79 3.50 9.85
C ASN A 95 1.60 2.98 11.28
N GLU A 96 1.82 3.88 12.24
CA GLU A 96 1.71 3.60 13.68
C GLU A 96 0.27 3.63 14.17
N HIS A 97 -0.68 4.08 13.34
CA HIS A 97 -2.09 4.07 13.70
C HIS A 97 -2.68 2.65 13.69
N LEU A 98 -3.73 2.45 14.49
CA LEU A 98 -4.50 1.20 14.54
C LEU A 98 -5.30 0.89 13.26
N LYS A 99 -5.40 1.85 12.32
CA LYS A 99 -6.18 1.71 11.10
C LYS A 99 -5.35 2.07 9.89
N GLU A 100 -5.68 1.45 8.76
CA GLU A 100 -5.09 1.83 7.47
C GLU A 100 -5.43 3.27 7.07
N MET A 101 -4.54 3.87 6.29
CA MET A 101 -4.65 5.24 5.81
C MET A 101 -4.25 5.32 4.35
N TYR A 102 -4.90 6.22 3.61
CA TYR A 102 -4.53 6.46 2.23
C TYR A 102 -3.49 7.58 2.16
N LEU A 103 -2.28 7.25 1.73
CA LEU A 103 -1.18 8.18 1.56
C LEU A 103 -1.23 8.75 0.15
N HIS A 104 -1.47 10.06 0.03
CA HIS A 104 -1.55 10.73 -1.27
C HIS A 104 -0.14 10.98 -1.82
N ASN A 105 0.67 11.75 -1.08
CA ASN A 105 2.03 12.09 -1.46
C ASN A 105 2.90 12.40 -0.23
N ILE A 106 4.21 12.43 -0.49
CA ILE A 106 5.24 12.88 0.45
C ILE A 106 5.98 14.07 -0.15
N VAL A 107 6.11 15.14 0.61
CA VAL A 107 6.84 16.36 0.21
C VAL A 107 8.04 16.55 1.14
N LEU A 108 9.23 16.47 0.57
CA LEU A 108 10.49 16.74 1.25
C LEU A 108 10.98 18.13 0.86
N THR A 109 10.95 19.06 1.80
CA THR A 109 11.36 20.45 1.60
C THR A 109 12.65 20.71 2.37
N PRO A 110 13.74 21.10 1.70
CA PRO A 110 14.98 21.52 2.36
C PRO A 110 14.77 22.74 3.25
N ALA A 111 15.49 22.80 4.37
CA ALA A 111 15.41 23.93 5.29
C ALA A 111 15.88 25.23 4.59
N GLY A 112 15.02 26.24 4.58
CA GLY A 112 15.33 27.55 3.97
C GLY A 112 15.20 27.61 2.45
N ASP A 113 14.81 26.52 1.77
CA ASP A 113 14.59 26.53 0.32
C ASP A 113 13.36 25.70 -0.08
N ASN A 114 12.28 26.40 -0.41
CA ASN A 114 11.04 25.78 -0.87
C ASN A 114 11.08 25.38 -2.36
N ALA A 115 11.98 25.97 -3.16
CA ALA A 115 12.02 25.79 -4.61
C ALA A 115 12.54 24.41 -5.01
N THR A 116 13.31 23.75 -4.13
CA THR A 116 13.90 22.43 -4.35
C THR A 116 13.12 21.30 -3.68
N SER A 117 11.84 21.54 -3.35
CA SER A 117 10.98 20.52 -2.73
C SER A 117 10.80 19.30 -3.64
N LEU A 118 11.09 18.12 -3.11
CA LEU A 118 10.87 16.84 -3.79
C LEU A 118 9.50 16.28 -3.41
N THR A 119 8.65 16.03 -4.41
CA THR A 119 7.35 15.35 -4.21
C THR A 119 7.41 13.91 -4.69
N ILE A 120 7.05 12.97 -3.81
CA ILE A 120 6.91 11.54 -4.09
C ILE A 120 5.43 11.22 -4.13
N ASP A 121 4.95 10.80 -5.29
CA ASP A 121 3.57 10.42 -5.50
C ASP A 121 3.32 8.98 -5.02
N CYS A 122 2.38 8.81 -4.09
CA CYS A 122 2.21 7.53 -3.38
C CYS A 122 0.91 6.82 -3.77
N ARG A 123 -0.21 7.54 -3.69
CA ARG A 123 -1.56 7.10 -4.07
C ARG A 123 -1.91 5.68 -3.67
N SER A 124 -1.59 5.32 -2.43
CA SER A 124 -1.76 3.96 -1.92
C SER A 124 -2.25 3.96 -0.49
N TRP A 125 -3.10 2.97 -0.17
CA TRP A 125 -3.34 2.57 1.21
C TRP A 125 -2.05 2.07 1.86
N VAL A 126 -1.84 2.41 3.13
CA VAL A 126 -0.77 1.95 4.02
C VAL A 126 -1.46 1.34 5.24
N HIS A 127 -1.27 0.04 5.43
CA HIS A 127 -1.92 -0.70 6.50
C HIS A 127 -1.31 -0.39 7.84
N SER A 128 -2.05 -0.66 8.90
CA SER A 128 -1.53 -0.55 10.25
C SER A 128 -0.34 -1.50 10.43
N LYS A 129 0.70 -1.06 11.14
CA LYS A 129 1.80 -1.96 11.55
C LYS A 129 1.31 -3.16 12.38
N PHE A 130 0.15 -3.02 13.02
CA PHE A 130 -0.48 -4.07 13.82
C PHE A 130 -1.18 -5.13 12.96
N ASP A 131 -1.57 -4.79 11.73
CA ASP A 131 -2.10 -5.74 10.74
C ASP A 131 -0.97 -6.41 9.94
N ASN A 132 0.03 -5.61 9.52
CA ASN A 132 1.20 -6.09 8.81
C ASN A 132 2.44 -5.25 9.21
N PRO A 133 3.47 -5.84 9.84
CA PRO A 133 4.66 -5.11 10.26
C PRO A 133 5.59 -4.72 9.10
N GLU A 134 5.32 -5.19 7.88
CA GLU A 134 6.13 -4.84 6.72
C GLU A 134 5.92 -3.38 6.29
N LYS A 135 7.01 -2.60 6.38
CA LYS A 135 7.00 -1.17 6.04
C LYS A 135 6.83 -0.94 4.54
N ARG A 136 6.15 0.14 4.16
CA ARG A 136 5.84 0.46 2.77
C ARG A 136 6.89 1.38 2.16
N VAL A 137 7.47 1.00 1.03
CA VAL A 137 8.41 1.84 0.28
C VAL A 137 7.72 2.58 -0.86
N PHE A 138 8.09 3.84 -1.05
CA PHE A 138 7.65 4.73 -2.13
C PHE A 138 8.87 5.34 -2.81
N PHE A 139 9.03 5.09 -4.11
CA PHE A 139 10.17 5.57 -4.89
C PHE A 139 9.88 6.95 -5.49
N THR A 140 10.92 7.74 -5.75
CA THR A 140 10.79 8.96 -6.55
C THR A 140 10.30 8.63 -7.97
N SER A 141 9.86 9.65 -8.71
CA SER A 141 9.40 9.51 -10.10
C SER A 141 10.51 9.21 -11.12
N LYS A 142 11.76 9.08 -10.68
CA LYS A 142 12.89 8.74 -11.56
C LYS A 142 12.81 7.27 -11.97
N SER A 143 12.87 7.02 -13.27
CA SER A 143 12.75 5.68 -13.85
C SER A 143 14.11 5.05 -14.09
N TYR A 144 14.26 3.79 -13.70
CA TYR A 144 15.48 2.99 -13.88
C TYR A 144 15.16 1.60 -14.44
N LEU A 145 15.90 1.16 -15.47
CA LEU A 145 15.97 -0.26 -15.81
C LEU A 145 16.56 -1.06 -14.62
N PRO A 146 16.30 -2.37 -14.51
CA PRO A 146 16.87 -3.18 -13.42
C PRO A 146 18.39 -3.01 -13.28
N SER A 147 19.13 -3.04 -14.39
CA SER A 147 20.60 -2.86 -14.44
C SER A 147 21.09 -1.42 -14.15
N GLN A 148 20.18 -0.45 -14.12
CA GLN A 148 20.48 0.96 -13.87
C GLN A 148 19.97 1.41 -12.48
N THR A 149 19.36 0.51 -11.71
CA THR A 149 18.88 0.82 -10.37
C THR A 149 20.08 1.26 -9.52
N PRO A 150 20.06 2.44 -8.89
CA PRO A 150 21.10 2.84 -7.95
C PRO A 150 21.26 1.76 -6.88
N SER A 151 22.50 1.39 -6.56
CA SER A 151 22.78 0.23 -5.68
C SER A 151 22.09 0.33 -4.31
N GLY A 152 21.90 1.54 -3.77
CA GLY A 152 21.17 1.76 -2.51
C GLY A 152 19.66 1.50 -2.58
N LEU A 153 19.10 1.43 -3.79
CA LEU A 153 17.68 1.13 -4.02
C LEU A 153 17.44 -0.33 -4.41
N GLU A 154 18.49 -1.09 -4.76
CA GLU A 154 18.33 -2.46 -5.23
C GLU A 154 17.64 -3.37 -4.21
N ARG A 155 18.04 -3.28 -2.94
CA ARG A 155 17.44 -4.08 -1.87
C ARG A 155 15.96 -3.79 -1.73
N PHE A 156 15.58 -2.51 -1.67
CA PHE A 156 14.19 -2.08 -1.57
C PHE A 156 13.37 -2.48 -2.79
N ARG A 157 13.92 -2.34 -3.99
CA ARG A 157 13.28 -2.77 -5.25
C ARG A 157 13.00 -4.28 -5.23
N LYS A 158 13.99 -5.09 -4.85
CA LYS A 158 13.87 -6.55 -4.77
C LYS A 158 12.87 -6.96 -3.69
N LYS A 159 12.92 -6.33 -2.51
CA LYS A 159 12.03 -6.61 -1.39
C LYS A 159 10.57 -6.27 -1.71
N GLU A 160 10.30 -5.07 -2.21
CA GLU A 160 8.93 -4.68 -2.59
C GLU A 160 8.37 -5.60 -3.69
N LEU A 161 9.20 -5.98 -4.68
CA LEU A 161 8.79 -6.93 -5.71
C LEU A 161 8.44 -8.32 -5.13
N ALA A 162 9.18 -8.79 -4.12
CA ALA A 162 8.86 -10.03 -3.42
C ALA A 162 7.57 -9.91 -2.61
N ASN A 163 7.39 -8.79 -1.89
CA ASN A 163 6.20 -8.51 -1.10
C ASN A 163 4.92 -8.50 -1.97
N ILE A 164 4.96 -7.88 -3.16
CA ILE A 164 3.80 -7.85 -4.06
C ILE A 164 3.55 -9.18 -4.79
N ARG A 165 4.53 -10.09 -4.85
CA ARG A 165 4.35 -11.43 -5.43
C ARG A 165 3.76 -12.40 -4.42
N GLY A 166 4.11 -12.25 -3.15
CA GLY A 166 3.74 -13.20 -2.10
C GLY A 166 4.42 -14.56 -2.27
N ASP A 167 3.87 -15.57 -1.60
CA ASP A 167 4.43 -16.93 -1.50
C ASP A 167 3.58 -18.01 -2.19
N GLY A 168 2.46 -17.61 -2.81
CA GLY A 168 1.52 -18.52 -3.45
C GLY A 168 0.59 -19.27 -2.50
N THR A 169 0.55 -18.90 -1.21
CA THR A 169 -0.24 -19.59 -0.19
C THR A 169 -1.23 -18.65 0.52
N GLY A 170 -2.04 -19.20 1.42
CA GLY A 170 -3.02 -18.44 2.22
C GLY A 170 -4.20 -17.86 1.43
N GLU A 171 -5.23 -17.46 2.17
CA GLU A 171 -6.38 -16.70 1.68
C GLU A 171 -6.05 -15.20 1.67
N ARG A 172 -6.42 -14.51 0.59
CA ARG A 172 -6.17 -13.08 0.45
C ARG A 172 -6.96 -12.24 1.44
N LYS A 173 -6.28 -11.30 2.09
CA LYS A 173 -6.91 -10.33 3.01
C LYS A 173 -7.11 -8.97 2.33
N PRO A 174 -8.09 -8.15 2.75
CA PRO A 174 -8.40 -6.87 2.10
C PRO A 174 -7.23 -5.88 2.07
N PHE A 175 -6.29 -6.02 3.00
CA PHE A 175 -5.10 -5.20 3.11
C PHE A 175 -3.89 -5.73 2.33
N GLU A 176 -3.99 -6.90 1.70
CA GLU A 176 -2.86 -7.45 0.97
C GLU A 176 -2.74 -6.82 -0.41
N ARG A 177 -1.48 -6.62 -0.84
CA ARG A 177 -1.11 -6.18 -2.19
C ARG A 177 -0.42 -7.30 -2.96
N ILE A 178 -0.82 -8.53 -2.69
CA ILE A 178 -0.23 -9.74 -3.29
C ILE A 178 -0.95 -10.01 -4.61
N TYR A 179 -0.18 -10.09 -5.68
CA TYR A 179 -0.62 -10.40 -7.03
C TYR A 179 -0.05 -11.75 -7.44
N ASP A 180 -0.94 -12.72 -7.60
CA ASP A 180 -0.61 -14.07 -8.02
C ASP A 180 -1.74 -14.65 -8.87
N TYR A 181 -1.51 -15.80 -9.48
CA TYR A 181 -2.37 -16.37 -10.50
C TYR A 181 -3.09 -17.63 -10.03
N ASP A 182 -4.33 -17.80 -10.48
CA ASP A 182 -5.06 -19.06 -10.37
C ASP A 182 -5.98 -19.22 -11.61
N THR A 183 -6.57 -20.39 -11.75
CA THR A 183 -7.56 -20.77 -12.75
C THR A 183 -8.96 -20.27 -12.37
N TYR A 184 -9.91 -20.32 -13.31
CA TYR A 184 -11.31 -20.06 -13.02
C TYR A 184 -11.96 -21.33 -12.47
N ASN A 185 -11.65 -21.61 -11.21
CA ASN A 185 -12.20 -22.69 -10.39
C ASN A 185 -13.20 -22.17 -9.35
N ASP A 186 -13.59 -20.91 -9.43
CA ASP A 186 -14.40 -20.18 -8.45
C ASP A 186 -15.76 -19.72 -9.01
N LEU A 187 -16.14 -20.20 -10.19
CA LEU A 187 -17.42 -19.87 -10.85
C LEU A 187 -18.58 -20.76 -10.40
N GLY A 188 -18.29 -22.01 -10.01
CA GLY A 188 -19.28 -22.99 -9.58
C GLY A 188 -19.67 -22.86 -8.11
N ASP A 189 -20.73 -23.59 -7.73
CA ASP A 189 -21.14 -23.77 -6.33
C ASP A 189 -21.62 -25.22 -6.07
N PRO A 190 -20.72 -26.22 -6.23
CA PRO A 190 -21.08 -27.63 -6.16
C PRO A 190 -21.61 -28.04 -4.78
N ASP A 191 -21.10 -27.44 -3.71
CA ASP A 191 -21.57 -27.71 -2.34
C ASP A 191 -23.05 -27.42 -2.16
N LYS A 192 -23.57 -26.36 -2.81
CA LYS A 192 -25.00 -26.02 -2.80
C LYS A 192 -25.85 -26.94 -3.66
N SER A 193 -25.45 -27.23 -4.90
CA SER A 193 -26.14 -28.17 -5.80
C SER A 193 -25.21 -28.64 -6.93
N GLU A 194 -25.40 -29.88 -7.39
CA GLU A 194 -24.69 -30.43 -8.55
C GLU A 194 -24.96 -29.62 -9.83
N ASP A 195 -26.16 -29.06 -9.99
CA ASP A 195 -26.52 -28.20 -11.14
C ASP A 195 -25.70 -26.90 -11.20
N LEU A 196 -25.07 -26.51 -10.09
CA LEU A 196 -24.20 -25.34 -9.98
C LEU A 196 -22.72 -25.69 -10.14
N ALA A 197 -22.36 -26.96 -10.35
CA ALA A 197 -21.01 -27.36 -10.68
C ALA A 197 -20.61 -26.79 -12.06
N ARG A 198 -19.37 -26.32 -12.17
CA ARG A 198 -18.81 -25.77 -13.42
C ARG A 198 -17.41 -26.36 -13.62
N PRO A 199 -17.01 -26.67 -14.86
CA PRO A 199 -15.65 -27.12 -15.13
C PRO A 199 -14.65 -26.01 -14.82
N VAL A 200 -13.47 -26.39 -14.35
CA VAL A 200 -12.35 -25.46 -14.15
C VAL A 200 -11.86 -24.97 -15.52
N LEU A 201 -11.78 -23.65 -15.71
CA LEU A 201 -11.25 -23.05 -16.94
C LEU A 201 -9.80 -22.60 -16.72
N GLY A 202 -8.90 -23.13 -17.56
CA GLY A 202 -7.46 -22.91 -17.51
C GLY A 202 -6.70 -24.06 -16.86
N GLY A 203 -5.46 -24.29 -17.30
CA GLY A 203 -4.60 -25.34 -16.74
C GLY A 203 -4.71 -26.71 -17.41
N SER A 204 -5.65 -26.88 -18.34
CA SER A 204 -5.78 -28.08 -19.18
C SER A 204 -5.77 -27.72 -20.68
N LYS A 205 -5.52 -28.73 -21.53
CA LYS A 205 -5.64 -28.60 -22.99
C LYS A 205 -7.10 -28.57 -23.46
N GLU A 206 -7.99 -29.20 -22.69
CA GLU A 206 -9.42 -29.30 -22.99
C GLU A 206 -10.15 -27.97 -22.74
N PHE A 207 -9.80 -27.28 -21.65
CA PHE A 207 -10.36 -25.98 -21.27
C PHE A 207 -9.25 -24.93 -21.13
N PRO A 208 -8.59 -24.52 -22.22
CA PRO A 208 -7.58 -23.46 -22.16
C PRO A 208 -8.25 -22.13 -21.82
N TYR A 209 -7.69 -21.39 -20.86
CA TYR A 209 -8.20 -20.08 -20.47
C TYR A 209 -7.11 -19.23 -19.81
N PRO A 210 -7.17 -17.88 -19.94
CA PRO A 210 -6.32 -16.98 -19.18
C PRO A 210 -6.41 -17.23 -17.67
N ARG A 211 -5.35 -16.87 -16.94
CA ARG A 211 -5.38 -16.89 -15.47
C ARG A 211 -6.11 -15.67 -14.92
N ARG A 212 -6.63 -15.81 -13.71
CA ARG A 212 -7.20 -14.73 -12.90
C ARG A 212 -6.33 -14.46 -11.67
N CYS A 213 -6.65 -13.40 -10.93
CA CYS A 213 -5.97 -13.11 -9.66
C CYS A 213 -6.33 -14.14 -8.59
N ARG A 214 -5.33 -14.75 -7.96
CA ARG A 214 -5.49 -15.74 -6.89
C ARG A 214 -6.17 -15.10 -5.66
N THR A 215 -7.18 -15.78 -5.13
CA THR A 215 -7.94 -15.38 -3.92
C THR A 215 -7.65 -16.32 -2.76
N GLY A 216 -7.41 -17.60 -3.04
CA GLY A 216 -6.92 -18.55 -2.05
C GLY A 216 -7.92 -18.91 -0.95
N ARG A 217 -9.24 -18.75 -1.19
CA ARG A 217 -10.28 -19.27 -0.30
C ARG A 217 -10.19 -20.81 -0.26
N PRO A 218 -10.80 -21.45 0.75
CA PRO A 218 -10.79 -22.91 0.85
C PRO A 218 -11.40 -23.60 -0.37
N ARG A 219 -11.13 -24.90 -0.50
CA ARG A 219 -11.73 -25.75 -1.53
C ARG A 219 -13.11 -26.23 -1.10
N THR A 220 -14.02 -26.40 -2.06
CA THR A 220 -15.34 -26.96 -1.78
C THR A 220 -15.25 -28.40 -1.28
N LYS A 221 -16.25 -28.86 -0.53
CA LYS A 221 -16.26 -30.23 0.03
C LYS A 221 -16.57 -31.29 -1.02
N LYS A 222 -17.50 -31.00 -1.94
CA LYS A 222 -17.92 -31.92 -3.00
C LYS A 222 -16.98 -31.96 -4.19
N ASP A 223 -16.27 -30.87 -4.48
CA ASP A 223 -15.26 -30.80 -5.54
C ASP A 223 -13.99 -30.07 -5.06
N PRO A 224 -12.95 -30.82 -4.65
CA PRO A 224 -11.68 -30.23 -4.20
C PRO A 224 -10.92 -29.44 -5.26
N LEU A 225 -11.31 -29.50 -6.54
CA LEU A 225 -10.73 -28.66 -7.60
C LEU A 225 -11.37 -27.27 -7.65
N SER A 226 -12.58 -27.12 -7.12
CA SER A 226 -13.31 -25.86 -7.04
C SER A 226 -12.99 -25.08 -5.75
N GLU A 227 -12.87 -23.76 -5.87
CA GLU A 227 -12.73 -22.83 -4.74
C GLU A 227 -14.11 -22.43 -4.20
N GLU A 228 -14.24 -22.30 -2.88
CA GLU A 228 -15.47 -21.87 -2.22
C GLU A 228 -15.86 -20.44 -2.62
N ARG A 229 -17.17 -20.16 -2.64
CA ARG A 229 -17.69 -18.79 -2.82
C ARG A 229 -17.65 -18.04 -1.49
N SER A 230 -17.35 -16.75 -1.55
CA SER A 230 -17.55 -15.86 -0.41
C SER A 230 -19.04 -15.77 -0.10
N SER A 231 -19.44 -16.13 1.12
CA SER A 231 -20.76 -15.77 1.66
C SER A 231 -20.88 -14.25 1.64
N SER A 232 -21.84 -13.72 0.86
CA SER A 232 -22.17 -12.29 0.88
C SER A 232 -23.00 -11.94 2.10
#